data_AF-A0A9D3XHQ9-F1
#
_entry.id   AF-A0A9D3XHQ9-F1
#
_cell.length_a   1.000
_cell.length_b   1.000
_cell.length_c   1.000
_cell.angle_alpha   90.00
_cell.angle_beta   90.00
_cell.angle_gamma   90.00
#
_symmetry.space_group_name_H-M   'P 1'
#
loop_
_entity.id
_entity.type
_entity.pdbx_description
1 polymer ?
#
loop_
_entity_poly.entity_id
_entity_poly.type
_entity_poly.pdbx_seq_one_letter_code
_entity_poly.pdbx_strand_id
1 'polypeptide(L)'
;MTVVENMDRMASNLDQLLTAERTKIAIQYRNIGIEVRKMDLSRQEPSSDVYLIQSQEAGGPDLIEVPPEEVERLKSKGLSTVTAINTWYGYSSLQCFLPGSSAVFQDVAASDGGRRYLSTQVGSAIISSTLRSDYQEISTSVRYRLQHRTQDPPDKLVEPICAFWNFSISPDTGGMWSTVGCSIIMSHLESTACFCNHTTNFAVLLQVYEVQRSSEEELTLKTLTFIGCGVSFCALIVTFILFLAVGVPKSERTTVHKNLIFALAAAEALLMFSELAKTNQVLCFAVTAFLHLFFMAAFSWMLVEGLLLWSKVVAVNMSEDRRMKFYYVTGWGLPVVIVGVTLATSFNKYVADNHCWLNVQTDIIWAFVGPVLFVLTVNTFVLFRVVMVTVSSARRRSKMLTPSSSLEKQIGIQIWATAKPILVLLPILGLTWVCGVLVHLSIVWAHVFIVLNSLQGLYIFLVYAIYNSEVRNAIQRMKEKKKALSFTNCSHPINYLSSPRNTTSWETGKLSPSAPESAVSSPVQKDPPLKNITNKGNFGAKIPMGISSMMSPERPAVELTAFKSSGF
;
A
#
# COMPACT_ATOMS: atom_id res chain seq x y z
N MET A 1 -42.77 -12.86 20.23
CA MET A 1 -43.92 -13.80 20.33
C MET A 1 -45.24 -13.05 20.50
N THR A 2 -45.46 -12.23 21.55
CA THR A 2 -46.75 -11.57 21.84
C THR A 2 -47.43 -10.82 20.69
N VAL A 3 -46.69 -10.22 19.74
CA VAL A 3 -47.28 -9.59 18.54
C VAL A 3 -47.88 -10.65 17.60
N VAL A 4 -47.18 -11.77 17.38
CA VAL A 4 -47.61 -12.88 16.53
C VAL A 4 -48.84 -13.57 17.12
N GLU A 5 -48.85 -13.83 18.43
CA GLU A 5 -50.00 -14.42 19.14
C GLU A 5 -51.25 -13.52 19.05
N ASN A 6 -51.09 -12.20 19.17
CA ASN A 6 -52.20 -11.26 18.98
C ASN A 6 -52.68 -11.22 17.53
N MET A 7 -51.77 -11.34 16.55
CA MET A 7 -52.13 -11.38 15.13
C MET A 7 -52.82 -12.67 14.73
N ASP A 8 -52.45 -13.84 15.27
CA ASP A 8 -53.16 -15.10 15.01
C ASP A 8 -54.55 -15.14 15.68
N ARG A 9 -54.65 -14.62 16.91
CA ARG A 9 -55.96 -14.41 17.56
C ARG A 9 -56.83 -13.43 16.75
N MET A 10 -56.24 -12.38 16.19
CA MET A 10 -56.94 -11.46 15.30
C MET A 10 -57.34 -12.15 13.98
N ALA A 11 -56.47 -12.97 13.38
CA ALA A 11 -56.77 -13.75 12.18
C ALA A 11 -57.97 -14.68 12.39
N SER A 12 -57.98 -15.41 13.51
CA SER A 12 -59.07 -16.33 13.87
C SER A 12 -60.40 -15.60 14.11
N ASN A 13 -60.37 -14.38 14.66
CA ASN A 13 -61.56 -13.54 14.78
C ASN A 13 -62.02 -12.95 13.43
N LEU A 14 -61.10 -12.68 12.50
CA LEU A 14 -61.42 -12.16 11.17
C LEU A 14 -61.99 -13.26 10.24
N ASP A 15 -61.50 -14.50 10.35
CA ASP A 15 -62.03 -15.65 9.61
C ASP A 15 -63.52 -15.90 9.92
N GLN A 16 -63.93 -15.74 11.18
CA GLN A 16 -65.34 -15.80 11.60
C GLN A 16 -66.24 -14.71 10.97
N LEU A 17 -65.66 -13.63 10.44
CA LEU A 17 -66.39 -12.53 9.79
C LEU A 17 -66.47 -12.70 8.26
N LEU A 18 -65.91 -13.77 7.70
CA LEU A 18 -65.99 -14.09 6.28
C LEU A 18 -67.32 -14.77 5.94
N THR A 19 -67.99 -14.25 4.92
CA THR A 19 -69.29 -14.75 4.44
C THR A 19 -69.20 -15.10 2.95
N ALA A 20 -70.26 -15.70 2.39
CA ALA A 20 -70.31 -15.99 0.95
C ALA A 20 -70.19 -14.73 0.07
N GLU A 21 -70.59 -13.56 0.60
CA GLU A 21 -70.47 -12.25 -0.08
C GLU A 21 -69.16 -11.51 0.26
N ARG A 22 -68.56 -11.79 1.42
CA ARG A 22 -67.30 -11.18 1.88
C ARG A 22 -66.23 -12.24 2.02
N THR A 23 -65.53 -12.52 0.92
CA THR A 23 -64.46 -13.52 0.83
C THR A 23 -63.07 -12.99 1.21
N LYS A 24 -62.91 -11.67 1.39
CA LYS A 24 -61.64 -11.03 1.77
C LYS A 24 -61.87 -9.97 2.84
N ILE A 25 -61.03 -9.96 3.88
CA ILE A 25 -60.88 -8.86 4.83
C ILE A 25 -59.39 -8.54 4.95
N ALA A 26 -59.03 -7.26 4.78
CA ALA A 26 -57.67 -6.77 5.01
C ALA A 26 -57.70 -5.60 5.98
N ILE A 27 -56.77 -5.58 6.93
CA ILE A 27 -56.57 -4.51 7.90
C ILE A 27 -55.09 -4.13 7.86
N GLN A 28 -54.81 -2.86 7.58
CA GLN A 28 -53.46 -2.31 7.54
C GLN A 28 -53.38 -1.09 8.46
N TYR A 29 -52.30 -1.00 9.24
CA TYR A 29 -51.96 0.16 10.04
C TYR A 29 -50.46 0.46 9.89
N ARG A 30 -50.15 1.59 9.24
CA ARG A 30 -48.79 1.94 8.81
C ARG A 30 -48.20 0.79 7.99
N ASN A 31 -47.11 0.20 8.46
CA ASN A 31 -46.34 -0.81 7.73
C ASN A 31 -46.62 -2.22 8.27
N ILE A 32 -47.62 -2.39 9.14
CA ILE A 32 -48.08 -3.69 9.62
C ILE A 32 -49.47 -3.93 9.03
N GLY A 33 -49.72 -5.15 8.55
CA GLY A 33 -51.06 -5.53 8.12
C GLY A 33 -51.32 -7.03 8.14
N ILE A 34 -52.61 -7.33 8.03
CA ILE A 34 -53.16 -8.68 7.99
C ILE A 34 -54.22 -8.75 6.90
N GLU A 35 -54.18 -9.78 6.06
CA GLU A 35 -55.23 -10.14 5.12
C GLU A 35 -55.69 -11.57 5.41
N VAL A 36 -57.00 -11.74 5.59
CA VAL A 36 -57.64 -13.05 5.67
C VAL A 36 -58.57 -13.20 4.48
N ARG A 37 -58.35 -14.24 3.66
CA ARG A 37 -59.09 -14.49 2.42
C ARG A 37 -59.57 -15.93 2.36
N LYS A 38 -60.87 -16.14 2.19
CA LYS A 38 -61.46 -17.44 1.91
C LYS A 38 -61.43 -17.71 0.41
N MET A 39 -60.86 -18.84 0.02
CA MET A 39 -60.67 -19.26 -1.37
C MET A 39 -61.49 -20.50 -1.67
N ASP A 40 -62.08 -20.53 -2.87
CA ASP A 40 -62.81 -21.66 -3.43
C ASP A 40 -61.94 -22.30 -4.53
N LEU A 41 -61.39 -23.49 -4.24
CA LEU A 41 -60.52 -24.24 -5.14
C LEU A 41 -61.30 -24.95 -6.27
N SER A 42 -62.63 -24.94 -6.21
CA SER A 42 -63.50 -25.55 -7.21
C SER A 42 -63.78 -24.63 -8.40
N ARG A 43 -63.80 -23.30 -8.19
CA ARG A 43 -64.04 -22.31 -9.26
C ARG A 43 -62.80 -22.08 -10.13
N GLN A 44 -63.07 -21.91 -11.42
CA GLN A 44 -62.09 -22.08 -12.49
C GLN A 44 -61.48 -20.75 -12.94
N GLU A 45 -60.27 -20.44 -12.46
CA GLU A 45 -59.16 -19.95 -13.30
C GLU A 45 -57.84 -19.92 -12.51
N PRO A 46 -56.73 -20.48 -13.02
CA PRO A 46 -55.41 -20.36 -12.41
C PRO A 46 -54.74 -19.04 -12.85
N SER A 47 -55.33 -17.89 -12.51
CA SER A 47 -54.63 -16.62 -12.67
C SER A 47 -53.52 -16.51 -11.61
N SER A 48 -52.43 -15.80 -11.91
CA SER A 48 -51.33 -15.59 -10.96
C SER A 48 -51.69 -14.61 -9.82
N ASP A 49 -52.92 -14.10 -9.77
CA ASP A 49 -53.40 -13.11 -8.79
C ASP A 49 -53.76 -13.71 -7.42
N VAL A 50 -53.76 -15.04 -7.29
CA VAL A 50 -54.47 -15.75 -6.22
C VAL A 50 -53.98 -15.38 -4.81
N TYR A 51 -52.70 -15.00 -4.65
CA TYR A 51 -52.11 -14.65 -3.34
C TYR A 51 -51.41 -13.28 -3.28
N LEU A 52 -51.54 -12.46 -4.34
CA LEU A 52 -50.80 -11.21 -4.52
C LEU A 52 -51.04 -10.20 -3.37
N ILE A 53 -50.13 -10.19 -2.39
CA ILE A 53 -49.95 -9.08 -1.46
C ILE A 53 -49.17 -7.98 -2.19
N GLN A 54 -49.47 -6.72 -1.90
CA GLN A 54 -48.67 -5.59 -2.33
C GLN A 54 -48.38 -4.67 -1.14
N SER A 55 -47.15 -4.69 -0.64
CA SER A 55 -46.66 -3.64 0.26
C SER A 55 -46.49 -2.33 -0.53
N GLN A 56 -47.09 -1.24 -0.05
CA GLN A 56 -47.08 0.04 -0.74
C GLN A 56 -45.91 0.95 -0.29
N GLU A 57 -44.68 0.44 -0.42
CA GLU A 57 -43.45 1.26 -0.35
C GLU A 57 -42.94 1.59 -1.78
N ALA A 58 -42.15 2.65 -1.91
CA ALA A 58 -41.94 3.38 -3.17
C ALA A 58 -41.07 2.69 -4.25
N GLY A 59 -40.73 1.40 -4.08
CA GLY A 59 -39.91 0.60 -5.01
C GLY A 59 -40.67 -0.52 -5.74
N GLY A 60 -41.94 -0.74 -5.44
CA GLY A 60 -42.75 -1.87 -5.95
C GLY A 60 -43.16 -2.85 -4.86
N PRO A 61 -44.02 -3.84 -5.17
CA PRO A 61 -44.66 -4.66 -4.14
C PRO A 61 -43.79 -5.83 -3.65
N ASP A 62 -43.69 -5.98 -2.33
CA ASP A 62 -43.41 -7.26 -1.68
C ASP A 62 -44.54 -8.25 -1.97
N LEU A 63 -44.19 -9.46 -2.43
CA LEU A 63 -45.12 -10.50 -2.90
C LEU A 63 -44.87 -11.84 -2.21
N ILE A 64 -45.94 -12.57 -1.90
CA ILE A 64 -45.93 -14.02 -1.64
C ILE A 64 -47.00 -14.71 -2.48
N GLU A 65 -46.68 -15.89 -3.00
CA GLU A 65 -47.56 -16.72 -3.81
C GLU A 65 -47.44 -18.20 -3.45
N VAL A 66 -48.54 -18.94 -3.57
CA VAL A 66 -48.52 -20.42 -3.53
C VAL A 66 -48.39 -20.90 -4.98
N PRO A 67 -47.40 -21.76 -5.32
CA PRO A 67 -47.23 -22.24 -6.68
C PRO A 67 -48.49 -22.94 -7.23
N PRO A 68 -48.80 -22.83 -8.53
CA PRO A 68 -49.97 -23.49 -9.12
C PRO A 68 -50.01 -25.00 -8.89
N GLU A 69 -48.82 -25.62 -8.90
CA GLU A 69 -48.56 -27.04 -8.60
C GLU A 69 -49.10 -27.45 -7.21
N GLU A 70 -48.98 -26.58 -6.21
CA GLU A 70 -49.52 -26.80 -4.86
C GLU A 70 -51.02 -26.62 -4.78
N VAL A 71 -51.57 -25.64 -5.50
CA VAL A 71 -53.02 -25.41 -5.59
C VAL A 71 -53.71 -26.64 -6.21
N GLU A 72 -53.10 -27.25 -7.22
CA GLU A 72 -53.56 -28.51 -7.80
C GLU A 72 -53.43 -29.69 -6.81
N ARG A 73 -52.34 -29.77 -6.04
CA ARG A 73 -52.18 -30.78 -4.96
C ARG A 73 -53.21 -30.63 -3.84
N LEU A 74 -53.62 -29.41 -3.48
CA LEU A 74 -54.70 -29.18 -2.51
C LEU A 74 -56.05 -29.65 -3.07
N LYS A 75 -56.32 -29.36 -4.35
CA LYS A 75 -57.51 -29.81 -5.06
C LYS A 75 -57.58 -31.34 -5.18
N SER A 76 -56.48 -32.01 -5.47
CA SER A 76 -56.43 -33.49 -5.55
C SER A 76 -56.59 -34.19 -4.20
N LYS A 77 -56.34 -33.49 -3.08
CA LYS A 77 -56.69 -33.93 -1.73
C LYS A 77 -58.18 -33.79 -1.39
N GLY A 78 -59.01 -33.26 -2.28
CA GLY A 78 -60.45 -33.06 -2.06
C GLY A 78 -60.80 -31.81 -1.26
N LEU A 79 -59.87 -30.89 -1.05
CA LEU A 79 -60.14 -29.61 -0.40
C LEU A 79 -60.89 -28.69 -1.36
N SER A 80 -62.11 -28.29 -0.99
CA SER A 80 -62.96 -27.39 -1.76
C SER A 80 -62.77 -25.93 -1.39
N THR A 81 -62.61 -25.62 -0.10
CA THR A 81 -62.40 -24.26 0.40
C THR A 81 -61.25 -24.20 1.40
N VAL A 82 -60.40 -23.18 1.30
CA VAL A 82 -59.27 -22.94 2.21
C VAL A 82 -59.23 -21.46 2.59
N THR A 83 -58.97 -21.15 3.86
CA THR A 83 -58.67 -19.77 4.30
C THR A 83 -57.17 -19.55 4.23
N ALA A 84 -56.75 -18.50 3.53
CA ALA A 84 -55.39 -17.97 3.56
C ALA A 84 -55.32 -16.80 4.56
N ILE A 85 -54.38 -16.87 5.51
CA ILE A 85 -54.05 -15.81 6.46
C ILE A 85 -52.65 -15.32 6.11
N ASN A 86 -52.56 -14.05 5.73
CA ASN A 86 -51.31 -13.40 5.37
C ASN A 86 -51.05 -12.24 6.33
N THR A 87 -49.82 -12.11 6.84
CA THR A 87 -49.39 -10.94 7.62
C THR A 87 -48.09 -10.37 7.06
N TRP A 88 -47.92 -9.05 7.16
CA TRP A 88 -46.69 -8.36 6.78
C TRP A 88 -46.27 -7.33 7.81
N TYR A 89 -44.97 -7.20 7.99
CA TYR A 89 -44.30 -6.29 8.92
C TYR A 89 -43.17 -5.59 8.17
N GLY A 90 -43.43 -4.38 7.68
CA GLY A 90 -42.49 -3.58 6.91
C GLY A 90 -41.23 -3.24 7.71
N TYR A 91 -40.10 -3.27 7.01
CA TYR A 91 -38.75 -3.16 7.56
C TYR A 91 -38.57 -1.98 8.54
N SER A 92 -39.06 -0.81 8.15
CA SER A 92 -39.00 0.45 8.88
C SER A 92 -39.78 0.45 10.20
N SER A 93 -40.74 -0.46 10.41
CA SER A 93 -41.39 -0.67 11.73
C SER A 93 -40.63 -1.67 12.62
N LEU A 94 -39.88 -2.60 12.04
CA LEU A 94 -39.08 -3.59 12.77
C LEU A 94 -37.73 -3.04 13.25
N GLN A 95 -37.20 -2.01 12.60
CA GLN A 95 -35.93 -1.38 12.95
C GLN A 95 -35.87 -0.83 14.39
N CYS A 96 -37.02 -0.49 14.99
CA CYS A 96 -37.12 -0.11 16.41
C CYS A 96 -37.05 -1.30 17.39
N PHE A 97 -37.34 -2.52 16.94
CA PHE A 97 -37.42 -3.73 17.78
C PHE A 97 -36.25 -4.71 17.58
N LEU A 98 -35.45 -4.51 16.53
CA LEU A 98 -34.24 -5.32 16.23
C LEU A 98 -32.94 -4.48 16.33
N PRO A 99 -32.65 -3.80 17.46
CA PRO A 99 -31.42 -3.03 17.60
C PRO A 99 -30.19 -3.94 17.75
N GLY A 100 -29.41 -4.10 16.67
CA GLY A 100 -28.01 -4.51 16.73
C GLY A 100 -27.70 -5.96 17.14
N SER A 101 -28.70 -6.81 17.33
CA SER A 101 -28.47 -8.24 17.59
C SER A 101 -28.04 -8.95 16.30
N SER A 102 -26.74 -9.19 16.13
CA SER A 102 -26.21 -10.12 15.12
C SER A 102 -26.98 -11.43 15.19
N ALA A 103 -27.63 -11.84 14.09
CA ALA A 103 -28.33 -13.12 14.06
C ALA A 103 -27.31 -14.25 14.27
N VAL A 104 -27.42 -14.95 15.40
CA VAL A 104 -26.63 -16.14 15.69
C VAL A 104 -27.19 -17.28 14.86
N PHE A 105 -26.34 -17.90 14.04
CA PHE A 105 -26.66 -19.03 13.18
C PHE A 105 -25.88 -20.27 13.64
N GLN A 106 -26.49 -21.44 13.46
CA GLN A 106 -25.82 -22.73 13.69
C GLN A 106 -25.14 -23.29 12.43
N ASP A 107 -25.56 -22.83 11.24
CA ASP A 107 -25.00 -23.21 9.93
C ASP A 107 -24.88 -21.99 9.00
N VAL A 108 -24.05 -22.09 7.96
CA VAL A 108 -23.77 -21.04 6.92
C VAL A 108 -22.82 -19.90 7.37
N ALA A 109 -21.76 -20.24 8.11
CA ALA A 109 -20.55 -19.41 8.22
C ALA A 109 -19.26 -20.26 8.24
N ALA A 110 -19.13 -21.20 7.30
CA ALA A 110 -17.82 -21.71 6.95
C ALA A 110 -17.01 -20.55 6.33
N SER A 111 -15.92 -20.15 6.99
CA SER A 111 -15.01 -19.13 6.46
C SER A 111 -14.26 -19.71 5.27
N ASP A 112 -14.83 -19.59 4.07
CA ASP A 112 -14.11 -19.88 2.84
C ASP A 112 -12.91 -18.92 2.72
N GLY A 113 -11.80 -19.41 2.14
CA GLY A 113 -10.42 -18.97 2.41
C GLY A 113 -10.04 -17.53 2.05
N GLY A 114 -10.99 -16.69 1.64
CA GLY A 114 -10.79 -15.28 1.29
C GLY A 114 -11.90 -14.31 1.73
N ARG A 115 -12.88 -14.73 2.55
CA ARG A 115 -14.00 -13.85 2.97
C ARG A 115 -14.21 -13.87 4.47
N ARG A 116 -14.27 -12.69 5.11
CA ARG A 116 -14.57 -12.57 6.54
C ARG A 116 -16.04 -12.25 6.76
N TYR A 117 -16.77 -13.18 7.38
CA TYR A 117 -18.12 -12.91 7.86
C TYR A 117 -18.10 -11.84 8.97
N LEU A 118 -18.88 -10.77 8.81
CA LEU A 118 -19.06 -9.73 9.82
C LEU A 118 -20.35 -9.94 10.62
N SER A 119 -21.48 -10.03 9.92
CA SER A 119 -22.80 -10.04 10.54
C SER A 119 -23.88 -10.46 9.54
N THR A 120 -24.90 -11.17 10.03
CA THR A 120 -26.18 -11.29 9.34
C THR A 120 -27.20 -10.38 9.98
N GLN A 121 -27.89 -9.58 9.17
CA GLN A 121 -28.96 -8.67 9.57
C GLN A 121 -30.22 -8.93 8.74
N VAL A 122 -31.41 -8.66 9.29
CA VAL A 122 -32.65 -8.65 8.48
C VAL A 122 -32.57 -7.48 7.51
N GLY A 123 -32.83 -7.71 6.22
CA GLY A 123 -32.71 -6.69 5.17
C GLY A 123 -34.00 -6.32 4.45
N SER A 124 -35.09 -7.04 4.73
CA SER A 124 -36.41 -6.85 4.12
C SER A 124 -37.51 -6.70 5.17
N ALA A 125 -38.75 -6.49 4.70
CA ALA A 125 -39.93 -6.80 5.50
C ALA A 125 -39.95 -8.27 5.96
N ILE A 126 -40.67 -8.56 7.06
CA ILE A 126 -41.04 -9.93 7.44
C ILE A 126 -42.47 -10.17 6.95
N ILE A 127 -42.69 -11.27 6.24
CA ILE A 127 -44.01 -11.71 5.77
C ILE A 127 -44.34 -13.07 6.36
N SER A 128 -45.62 -13.42 6.45
CA SER A 128 -46.07 -14.76 6.83
C SER A 128 -47.34 -15.10 6.06
N SER A 129 -47.46 -16.37 5.70
CA SER A 129 -48.61 -16.94 5.01
C SER A 129 -48.92 -18.29 5.63
N THR A 130 -50.11 -18.45 6.19
CA THR A 130 -50.63 -19.72 6.70
C THR A 130 -51.93 -20.07 5.99
N LEU A 131 -52.11 -21.35 5.71
CA LEU A 131 -53.30 -21.90 5.03
C LEU A 131 -54.05 -22.78 6.01
N ARG A 132 -55.36 -22.58 6.15
CA ARG A 132 -56.21 -23.33 7.07
C ARG A 132 -57.41 -23.95 6.34
N SER A 133 -57.66 -25.23 6.60
CA SER A 133 -58.93 -25.90 6.31
C SER A 133 -59.50 -26.43 7.62
N ASP A 134 -60.79 -26.21 7.87
CA ASP A 134 -61.48 -26.73 9.05
C ASP A 134 -60.74 -26.44 10.37
N TYR A 135 -60.22 -25.21 10.47
CA TYR A 135 -59.37 -24.68 11.53
C TYR A 135 -57.96 -25.28 11.67
N GLN A 136 -57.60 -26.33 10.94
CA GLN A 136 -56.28 -26.96 10.95
C GLN A 136 -55.34 -26.34 9.90
N GLU A 137 -54.08 -26.11 10.28
CA GLU A 137 -53.05 -25.57 9.36
C GLU A 137 -52.56 -26.62 8.36
N ILE A 138 -52.29 -26.17 7.13
CA ILE A 138 -51.80 -26.98 6.03
C ILE A 138 -50.44 -26.45 5.58
N SER A 139 -49.42 -27.30 5.66
CA SER A 139 -48.10 -27.02 5.08
C SER A 139 -48.12 -27.18 3.56
N THR A 140 -47.73 -26.11 2.87
CA THR A 140 -47.55 -26.04 1.41
C THR A 140 -46.25 -25.33 1.07
N SER A 141 -45.72 -25.52 -0.13
CA SER A 141 -44.65 -24.64 -0.60
C SER A 141 -45.17 -23.26 -0.99
N VAL A 142 -44.29 -22.26 -0.89
CA VAL A 142 -44.54 -20.85 -1.24
C VAL A 142 -43.35 -20.29 -2.03
N ARG A 143 -43.63 -19.34 -2.93
CA ARG A 143 -42.62 -18.46 -3.53
C ARG A 143 -42.88 -17.05 -3.03
N TYR A 144 -41.84 -16.27 -2.75
CA TYR A 144 -42.01 -14.88 -2.36
C TYR A 144 -40.90 -14.01 -2.94
N ARG A 145 -41.20 -12.74 -3.17
CA ARG A 145 -40.24 -11.72 -3.59
C ARG A 145 -40.30 -10.57 -2.60
N LEU A 146 -39.18 -10.32 -1.94
CA LEU A 146 -39.06 -9.24 -0.95
C LEU A 146 -38.05 -8.20 -1.42
N GLN A 147 -38.40 -6.94 -1.23
CA GLN A 147 -37.50 -5.82 -1.45
C GLN A 147 -36.48 -5.73 -0.31
N HIS A 148 -35.25 -5.41 -0.67
CA HIS A 148 -34.17 -5.18 0.28
C HIS A 148 -33.25 -4.11 -0.29
N ARG A 149 -32.56 -3.37 0.58
CA ARG A 149 -31.65 -2.31 0.16
C ARG A 149 -30.20 -2.75 0.39
N THR A 150 -29.60 -3.45 -0.56
CA THR A 150 -28.14 -3.54 -0.62
C THR A 150 -27.59 -2.16 -1.00
N GLN A 151 -27.26 -1.37 0.01
CA GLN A 151 -26.14 -0.46 -0.16
C GLN A 151 -24.91 -1.36 -0.24
N ASP A 152 -24.24 -1.39 -1.39
CA ASP A 152 -22.90 -1.95 -1.53
C ASP A 152 -21.91 -0.83 -1.21
N PRO A 153 -21.48 -0.64 0.06
CA PRO A 153 -20.37 0.24 0.33
C PRO A 153 -19.10 -0.37 -0.29
N PRO A 154 -18.14 0.45 -0.75
CA PRO A 154 -16.86 -0.06 -1.18
C PRO A 154 -16.22 -0.94 -0.09
N ASP A 155 -15.54 -2.01 -0.52
CA ASP A 155 -14.87 -3.04 0.29
C ASP A 155 -15.77 -4.00 1.11
N LYS A 156 -17.10 -4.00 0.94
CA LYS A 156 -17.98 -5.05 1.52
C LYS A 156 -18.83 -5.73 0.45
N LEU A 157 -19.01 -7.04 0.62
CA LEU A 157 -19.89 -7.87 -0.20
C LEU A 157 -21.13 -8.22 0.62
N VAL A 158 -22.31 -8.00 0.08
CA VAL A 158 -23.57 -8.31 0.76
C VAL A 158 -24.30 -9.41 -0.01
N GLU A 159 -24.49 -10.57 0.62
CA GLU A 159 -25.18 -11.72 0.01
C GLU A 159 -26.55 -11.92 0.68
N PRO A 160 -27.67 -11.92 -0.09
CA PRO A 160 -28.99 -12.17 0.46
C PRO A 160 -29.21 -13.67 0.71
N ILE A 161 -29.85 -14.02 1.82
CA ILE A 161 -30.29 -15.38 2.15
C ILE A 161 -31.79 -15.41 2.46
N CYS A 162 -32.47 -16.45 1.99
CA CYS A 162 -33.89 -16.71 2.27
C CYS A 162 -34.01 -17.49 3.58
N ALA A 163 -34.64 -16.92 4.61
CA ALA A 163 -34.78 -17.57 5.91
C ALA A 163 -36.18 -17.44 6.51
N PHE A 164 -36.49 -18.32 7.46
CA PHE A 164 -37.69 -18.29 8.28
C PHE A 164 -37.34 -18.29 9.77
N TRP A 165 -38.25 -17.85 10.64
CA TRP A 165 -38.01 -17.92 12.08
C TRP A 165 -38.49 -19.27 12.63
N ASN A 166 -37.57 -20.06 13.18
CA ASN A 166 -37.86 -21.35 13.77
C ASN A 166 -37.97 -21.23 15.30
N PHE A 167 -39.20 -21.27 15.80
CA PHE A 167 -39.51 -21.19 17.24
C PHE A 167 -38.99 -22.40 18.04
N SER A 168 -38.76 -23.55 17.39
CA SER A 168 -38.43 -24.82 18.06
C SER A 168 -36.94 -24.99 18.38
N ILE A 169 -36.04 -24.22 17.77
CA ILE A 169 -34.58 -24.41 17.92
C ILE A 169 -34.07 -23.91 19.28
N SER A 170 -34.60 -22.78 19.77
CA SER A 170 -34.15 -22.15 21.01
C SER A 170 -35.35 -21.58 21.79
N PRO A 171 -36.15 -22.44 22.45
CA PRO A 171 -37.36 -22.03 23.15
C PRO A 171 -37.09 -20.97 24.23
N ASP A 172 -35.96 -21.07 24.93
CA ASP A 172 -35.55 -20.12 25.98
C ASP A 172 -35.30 -18.69 25.46
N THR A 173 -35.00 -18.52 24.16
CA THR A 173 -34.81 -17.22 23.50
C THR A 173 -35.96 -16.86 22.55
N GLY A 174 -37.01 -17.68 22.48
CA GLY A 174 -38.14 -17.49 21.57
C GLY A 174 -37.88 -17.84 20.10
N GLY A 175 -36.84 -18.63 19.81
CA GLY A 175 -36.50 -19.13 18.47
C GLY A 175 -35.23 -18.54 17.83
N MET A 176 -34.94 -18.97 16.60
CA MET A 176 -33.76 -18.60 15.81
C MET A 176 -34.07 -18.61 14.30
N TRP A 177 -33.38 -17.80 13.50
CA TRP A 177 -33.48 -17.86 12.04
C TRP A 177 -32.93 -19.17 11.47
N SER A 178 -33.60 -19.73 10.46
CA SER A 178 -33.20 -20.97 9.78
C SER A 178 -33.44 -20.87 8.27
N THR A 179 -32.60 -21.53 7.49
CA THR A 179 -32.71 -21.64 6.02
C THR A 179 -33.26 -22.99 5.55
N VAL A 180 -33.55 -23.91 6.49
CA VAL A 180 -33.97 -25.29 6.17
C VAL A 180 -35.27 -25.30 5.36
N GLY A 181 -35.23 -25.91 4.18
CA GLY A 181 -36.37 -25.97 3.26
C GLY A 181 -36.61 -24.70 2.44
N CYS A 182 -35.74 -23.68 2.56
CA CYS A 182 -35.78 -22.45 1.77
C CYS A 182 -34.58 -22.34 0.81
N SER A 183 -34.80 -21.77 -0.37
CA SER A 183 -33.77 -21.53 -1.39
C SER A 183 -34.01 -20.22 -2.15
N ILE A 184 -32.94 -19.65 -2.69
CA ILE A 184 -33.00 -18.47 -3.57
C ILE A 184 -33.36 -18.93 -4.98
N ILE A 185 -34.36 -18.31 -5.60
CA ILE A 185 -34.70 -18.51 -7.01
C ILE A 185 -33.93 -17.52 -7.88
N MET A 186 -33.92 -16.24 -7.48
CA MET A 186 -33.37 -15.14 -8.25
C MET A 186 -33.06 -13.96 -7.33
N SER A 187 -31.86 -13.39 -7.42
CA SER A 187 -31.45 -12.18 -6.69
C SER A 187 -31.20 -11.02 -7.65
N HIS A 188 -31.65 -9.83 -7.24
CA HIS A 188 -31.32 -8.54 -7.85
C HIS A 188 -30.87 -7.59 -6.73
N LEU A 189 -30.26 -6.45 -7.10
CA LEU A 189 -29.82 -5.41 -6.14
C LEU A 189 -30.92 -4.98 -5.16
N GLU A 190 -32.15 -4.76 -5.65
CA GLU A 190 -33.23 -4.20 -4.81
C GLU A 190 -34.29 -5.22 -4.38
N SER A 191 -34.16 -6.49 -4.79
CA SER A 191 -35.13 -7.52 -4.44
C SER A 191 -34.60 -8.93 -4.63
N THR A 192 -34.95 -9.85 -3.72
CA THR A 192 -34.65 -11.28 -3.87
C THR A 192 -35.93 -12.09 -3.87
N ALA A 193 -36.02 -13.05 -4.79
CA ALA A 193 -37.08 -14.04 -4.89
C ALA A 193 -36.62 -15.39 -4.34
N CYS A 194 -37.46 -15.98 -3.50
CA CYS A 194 -37.20 -17.16 -2.70
C CYS A 194 -38.29 -18.21 -2.89
N PHE A 195 -37.94 -19.48 -2.69
CA PHE A 195 -38.85 -20.61 -2.57
C PHE A 195 -38.68 -21.21 -1.17
N CYS A 196 -39.78 -21.59 -0.50
CA CYS A 196 -39.74 -22.40 0.71
C CYS A 196 -40.76 -23.54 0.63
N ASN A 197 -40.45 -24.71 1.18
CA ASN A 197 -41.30 -25.90 1.11
C ASN A 197 -42.34 -26.02 2.26
N HIS A 198 -42.56 -24.94 3.00
CA HIS A 198 -43.48 -24.86 4.14
C HIS A 198 -44.15 -23.48 4.22
N THR A 199 -45.20 -23.38 5.05
CA THR A 199 -45.93 -22.14 5.36
C THR A 199 -45.60 -21.69 6.79
N THR A 200 -44.78 -20.65 6.92
CA THR A 200 -44.37 -20.06 8.21
C THR A 200 -44.24 -18.53 8.09
N ASN A 201 -43.19 -17.92 8.64
CA ASN A 201 -42.85 -16.51 8.46
C ASN A 201 -41.46 -16.38 7.86
N PHE A 202 -41.31 -15.52 6.85
CA PHE A 202 -40.15 -15.41 6.00
C PHE A 202 -39.55 -14.01 5.98
N ALA A 203 -38.25 -13.94 5.76
CA ALA A 203 -37.52 -12.71 5.51
C ALA A 203 -36.30 -12.97 4.62
N VAL A 204 -35.86 -11.94 3.89
CA VAL A 204 -34.53 -11.90 3.30
C VAL A 204 -33.59 -11.28 4.32
N LEU A 205 -32.59 -12.07 4.71
CA LEU A 205 -31.48 -11.61 5.56
C LEU A 205 -30.31 -11.26 4.64
N LEU A 206 -29.51 -10.29 5.06
CA LEU A 206 -28.31 -9.84 4.35
C LEU A 206 -27.09 -10.27 5.17
N GLN A 207 -26.30 -11.19 4.61
CA GLN A 207 -24.99 -11.54 5.15
C GLN A 207 -23.96 -10.53 4.65
N VAL A 208 -23.31 -9.83 5.57
CA VAL A 208 -22.26 -8.87 5.25
C VAL A 208 -20.92 -9.55 5.41
N TYR A 209 -20.20 -9.66 4.30
CA TYR A 209 -18.82 -10.11 4.24
C TYR A 209 -17.90 -8.90 4.03
N GLU A 210 -16.81 -8.85 4.80
CA GLU A 210 -15.66 -8.04 4.43
C GLU A 210 -14.97 -8.74 3.25
N VAL A 211 -14.79 -8.01 2.14
CA VAL A 211 -13.95 -8.47 1.02
C VAL A 211 -12.51 -8.33 1.48
N GLN A 212 -12.06 -9.33 2.22
CA GLN A 212 -10.71 -9.36 2.73
C GLN A 212 -9.76 -9.46 1.53
N ARG A 213 -8.84 -8.48 1.41
CA ARG A 213 -7.66 -8.61 0.55
C ARG A 213 -7.09 -10.00 0.79
N SER A 214 -6.92 -10.80 -0.26
CA SER A 214 -6.65 -12.22 -0.04
C SER A 214 -5.40 -12.37 0.84
N SER A 215 -5.46 -13.28 1.81
CA SER A 215 -4.37 -13.41 2.79
C SER A 215 -3.03 -13.73 2.12
N GLU A 216 -3.06 -14.34 0.93
CA GLU A 216 -1.91 -14.61 0.10
C GLU A 216 -1.36 -13.36 -0.61
N GLU A 217 -2.23 -12.47 -1.12
CA GLU A 217 -1.79 -11.18 -1.69
C GLU A 217 -1.21 -10.25 -0.64
N GLU A 218 -1.81 -10.14 0.56
CA GLU A 218 -1.24 -9.30 1.63
C GLU A 218 0.14 -9.83 2.08
N LEU A 219 0.29 -11.14 2.21
CA LEU A 219 1.57 -11.80 2.50
C LEU A 219 2.58 -11.56 1.37
N THR A 220 2.15 -11.60 0.11
CA THR A 220 2.99 -11.35 -1.07
C THR A 220 3.47 -9.90 -1.10
N LEU A 221 2.59 -8.93 -0.90
CA LEU A 221 2.95 -7.50 -0.83
C LEU A 221 3.91 -7.22 0.33
N LYS A 222 3.68 -7.80 1.52
CA LYS A 222 4.58 -7.69 2.67
C LYS A 222 5.97 -8.27 2.37
N THR A 223 6.03 -9.46 1.78
CA THR A 223 7.28 -10.13 1.41
C THR A 223 8.05 -9.32 0.36
N LEU A 224 7.36 -8.84 -0.68
CA LEU A 224 7.95 -7.98 -1.72
C LEU A 224 8.47 -6.66 -1.14
N THR A 225 7.71 -6.04 -0.23
CA THR A 225 8.10 -4.80 0.45
C THR A 225 9.32 -5.01 1.35
N PHE A 226 9.36 -6.10 2.12
CA PHE A 226 10.49 -6.42 3.00
C PHE A 226 11.78 -6.66 2.21
N ILE A 227 11.73 -7.46 1.13
CA ILE A 227 12.88 -7.70 0.26
C ILE A 227 13.31 -6.41 -0.45
N GLY A 228 12.35 -5.66 -1.01
CA GLY A 228 12.60 -4.42 -1.74
C GLY A 228 13.22 -3.32 -0.87
N CYS A 229 12.67 -3.09 0.33
CA CYS A 229 13.22 -2.15 1.30
C CYS A 229 14.59 -2.62 1.82
N GLY A 230 14.80 -3.93 2.06
CA GLY A 230 16.10 -4.46 2.47
C GLY A 230 17.22 -4.19 1.45
N VAL A 231 16.93 -4.36 0.16
CA VAL A 231 17.88 -4.05 -0.94
C VAL A 231 18.12 -2.54 -1.05
N SER A 232 17.06 -1.73 -1.02
CA SER A 232 17.13 -0.26 -1.05
C SER A 232 17.98 0.29 0.10
N PHE A 233 17.70 -0.17 1.33
CA PHE A 233 18.38 0.22 2.56
C PHE A 233 19.88 -0.10 2.49
N CYS A 234 20.25 -1.30 2.05
CA CYS A 234 21.65 -1.67 1.89
C CYS A 234 22.37 -0.75 0.89
N ALA A 235 21.74 -0.40 -0.24
CA ALA A 235 22.31 0.53 -1.22
C ALA A 235 22.46 1.96 -0.64
N LEU A 236 21.47 2.44 0.12
CA LEU A 236 21.52 3.74 0.79
C LEU A 236 22.62 3.80 1.87
N ILE A 237 22.75 2.77 2.69
CA ILE A 237 23.82 2.68 3.72
C ILE A 237 25.20 2.65 3.09
N VAL A 238 25.42 1.87 2.02
CA VAL A 238 26.70 1.88 1.27
C VAL A 238 26.98 3.27 0.69
N THR A 239 25.97 3.95 0.12
CA THR A 239 26.08 5.33 -0.38
C THR A 239 26.52 6.29 0.74
N PHE A 240 25.88 6.19 1.91
CA PHE A 240 26.15 7.04 3.06
C PHE A 240 27.58 6.83 3.62
N ILE A 241 28.01 5.57 3.77
CA ILE A 241 29.36 5.22 4.21
C ILE A 241 30.42 5.74 3.22
N LEU A 242 30.20 5.58 1.90
CA LEU A 242 31.08 6.16 0.88
C LEU A 242 31.18 7.69 1.00
N PHE A 243 30.06 8.37 1.23
CA PHE A 243 29.98 9.82 1.41
C PHE A 243 30.67 10.35 2.69
N LEU A 244 30.87 9.50 3.69
CA LEU A 244 31.69 9.79 4.87
C LEU A 244 33.16 9.45 4.61
N ALA A 245 33.46 8.23 4.17
CA ALA A 245 34.82 7.70 4.02
C ALA A 245 35.63 8.38 2.91
N VAL A 246 34.99 8.84 1.83
CA VAL A 246 35.65 9.48 0.69
C VAL A 246 35.95 10.96 0.94
N GLY A 247 35.43 11.55 2.03
CA GLY A 247 35.70 12.94 2.39
C GLY A 247 35.28 13.94 1.30
N VAL A 248 34.18 13.66 0.60
CA VAL A 248 33.66 14.48 -0.50
C VAL A 248 33.51 15.94 -0.01
N PRO A 249 34.01 16.94 -0.75
CA PRO A 249 33.94 18.35 -0.35
C PRO A 249 32.53 18.76 0.08
N LYS A 250 32.44 19.55 1.16
CA LYS A 250 31.17 20.09 1.65
C LYS A 250 30.64 21.07 0.60
N SER A 251 29.61 20.64 -0.12
CA SER A 251 28.84 21.39 -1.11
C SER A 251 27.38 21.37 -0.68
N GLU A 252 26.61 22.43 -0.97
CA GLU A 252 25.16 22.48 -0.70
C GLU A 252 24.46 21.21 -1.22
N ARG A 253 24.78 20.81 -2.46
CA ARG A 253 24.20 19.63 -3.11
C ARG A 253 24.53 18.35 -2.34
N THR A 254 25.79 18.13 -2.03
CA THR A 254 26.25 16.93 -1.29
C THR A 254 25.65 16.89 0.12
N THR A 255 25.37 18.04 0.72
CA THR A 255 24.74 18.13 2.04
C THR A 255 23.24 17.83 1.96
N VAL A 256 22.52 18.35 0.97
CA VAL A 256 21.12 17.99 0.70
C VAL A 256 20.98 16.47 0.49
N HIS A 257 21.78 15.88 -0.41
CA HIS A 257 21.73 14.44 -0.64
C HIS A 257 22.07 13.61 0.61
N LYS A 258 23.03 14.05 1.45
CA LYS A 258 23.36 13.37 2.72
C LYS A 258 22.15 13.32 3.67
N ASN A 259 21.42 14.43 3.82
CA ASN A 259 20.22 14.45 4.67
C ASN A 259 19.08 13.62 4.06
N LEU A 260 18.88 13.69 2.73
CA LEU A 260 17.86 12.90 2.02
C LEU A 260 18.11 11.39 2.15
N ILE A 261 19.35 10.93 1.89
CA ILE A 261 19.75 9.52 2.05
C ILE A 261 19.53 9.06 3.50
N PHE A 262 19.91 9.89 4.47
CA PHE A 262 19.73 9.56 5.88
C PHE A 262 18.25 9.44 6.27
N ALA A 263 17.40 10.39 5.83
CA ALA A 263 15.97 10.35 6.10
C ALA A 263 15.29 9.13 5.46
N LEU A 264 15.61 8.80 4.21
CA LEU A 264 15.11 7.61 3.52
C LEU A 264 15.59 6.31 4.20
N ALA A 265 16.87 6.18 4.51
CA ALA A 265 17.41 5.00 5.17
C ALA A 265 16.81 4.79 6.59
N ALA A 266 16.57 5.88 7.33
CA ALA A 266 15.89 5.81 8.62
C ALA A 266 14.41 5.40 8.48
N ALA A 267 13.70 5.92 7.48
CA ALA A 267 12.32 5.53 7.20
C ALA A 267 12.21 4.05 6.77
N GLU A 268 13.08 3.58 5.88
CA GLU A 268 13.11 2.17 5.45
C GLU A 268 13.48 1.22 6.60
N ALA A 269 14.44 1.58 7.46
CA ALA A 269 14.77 0.80 8.64
C ALA A 269 13.59 0.68 9.63
N LEU A 270 12.85 1.78 9.82
CA LEU A 270 11.65 1.79 10.66
C LEU A 270 10.48 1.02 10.03
N LEU A 271 10.33 1.02 8.69
CA LEU A 271 9.39 0.13 8.00
C LEU A 271 9.71 -1.33 8.27
N MET A 272 10.97 -1.74 8.14
CA MET A 272 11.38 -3.12 8.43
C MET A 272 11.19 -3.50 9.91
N PHE A 273 11.38 -2.54 10.83
CA PHE A 273 11.18 -2.76 12.26
C PHE A 273 9.70 -2.73 12.71
N SER A 274 8.79 -2.18 11.89
CA SER A 274 7.38 -2.00 12.26
C SER A 274 6.63 -3.30 12.57
N GLU A 275 6.96 -4.40 11.88
CA GLU A 275 6.38 -5.73 12.15
C GLU A 275 6.83 -6.29 13.51
N LEU A 276 8.08 -6.04 13.94
CA LEU A 276 8.57 -6.40 15.27
C LEU A 276 7.94 -5.53 16.36
N ALA A 277 7.63 -4.27 16.04
CA ALA A 277 7.03 -3.32 16.97
C ALA A 277 5.54 -3.59 17.27
N LYS A 278 4.84 -4.31 16.39
CA LYS A 278 3.39 -4.61 16.50
C LYS A 278 2.99 -5.29 17.82
N THR A 279 3.88 -6.04 18.44
CA THR A 279 3.64 -6.74 19.72
C THR A 279 3.53 -5.80 20.93
N ASN A 280 4.05 -4.57 20.85
CA ASN A 280 4.06 -3.62 21.97
C ASN A 280 3.48 -2.27 21.55
N GLN A 281 2.33 -1.90 22.11
CA GLN A 281 1.59 -0.68 21.80
C GLN A 281 2.44 0.60 21.88
N VAL A 282 3.29 0.73 22.91
CA VAL A 282 4.16 1.92 23.08
C VAL A 282 5.24 1.97 22.01
N LEU A 283 5.82 0.82 21.66
CA LEU A 283 6.83 0.71 20.61
C LEU A 283 6.23 0.95 19.23
N CYS A 284 5.03 0.41 18.97
CA CYS A 284 4.26 0.61 17.76
C CYS A 284 3.96 2.11 17.55
N PHE A 285 3.46 2.81 18.57
CA PHE A 285 3.24 4.26 18.56
C PHE A 285 4.52 5.04 18.28
N ALA A 286 5.62 4.72 18.98
CA ALA A 286 6.91 5.38 18.77
C ALA A 286 7.42 5.19 17.34
N VAL A 287 7.35 3.96 16.81
CA VAL A 287 7.72 3.66 15.42
C VAL A 287 6.86 4.45 14.45
N THR A 288 5.53 4.47 14.59
CA THR A 288 4.64 5.27 13.73
C THR A 288 4.97 6.77 13.79
N ALA A 289 5.28 7.32 14.96
CA ALA A 289 5.66 8.72 15.11
C ALA A 289 6.99 9.05 14.41
N PHE A 290 8.04 8.25 14.63
CA PHE A 290 9.32 8.44 13.94
C PHE A 290 9.21 8.19 12.44
N LEU A 291 8.42 7.21 12.02
CA LEU A 291 8.24 6.84 10.62
C LEU A 291 7.52 7.96 9.84
N HIS A 292 6.48 8.56 10.43
CA HIS A 292 5.85 9.76 9.89
C HIS A 292 6.87 10.92 9.78
N LEU A 293 7.69 11.15 10.82
CA LEU A 293 8.72 12.18 10.82
C LEU A 293 9.78 11.98 9.74
N PHE A 294 10.33 10.77 9.58
CA PHE A 294 11.40 10.50 8.61
C PHE A 294 10.89 10.49 7.17
N PHE A 295 9.67 10.02 6.89
CA PHE A 295 9.09 10.20 5.56
C PHE A 295 8.79 11.68 5.26
N MET A 296 8.22 12.42 6.20
CA MET A 296 8.01 13.87 6.02
C MET A 296 9.32 14.64 5.83
N ALA A 297 10.40 14.23 6.51
CA ALA A 297 11.74 14.75 6.28
C ALA A 297 12.28 14.38 4.90
N ALA A 298 12.12 13.13 4.45
CA ALA A 298 12.52 12.71 3.11
C ALA A 298 11.83 13.56 2.02
N PHE A 299 10.50 13.74 2.10
CA PHE A 299 9.77 14.63 1.17
C PHE A 299 10.21 16.09 1.28
N SER A 300 10.44 16.61 2.48
CA SER A 300 10.92 17.98 2.67
C SER A 300 12.33 18.19 2.11
N TRP A 301 13.20 17.18 2.19
CA TRP A 301 14.50 17.19 1.54
C TRP A 301 14.43 17.00 0.02
N MET A 302 13.46 16.24 -0.51
CA MET A 302 13.17 16.19 -1.96
C MET A 302 12.65 17.53 -2.49
N LEU A 303 11.84 18.26 -1.71
CA LEU A 303 11.43 19.64 -2.02
C LEU A 303 12.64 20.58 -2.03
N VAL A 304 13.49 20.52 -1.00
CA VAL A 304 14.74 21.30 -0.93
C VAL A 304 15.66 20.98 -2.11
N GLU A 305 15.74 19.73 -2.55
CA GLU A 305 16.47 19.36 -3.76
C GLU A 305 15.85 19.99 -5.02
N GLY A 306 14.53 19.99 -5.17
CA GLY A 306 13.82 20.75 -6.21
C GLY A 306 14.16 22.25 -6.18
N LEU A 307 14.09 22.89 -5.01
CA LEU A 307 14.43 24.30 -4.82
C LEU A 307 15.92 24.60 -5.10
N LEU A 308 16.82 23.67 -4.80
CA LEU A 308 18.24 23.77 -5.14
C LEU A 308 18.46 23.71 -6.66
N LEU A 309 17.77 22.82 -7.37
CA LEU A 309 17.82 22.73 -8.83
C LEU A 309 17.22 23.99 -9.47
N TRP A 310 16.07 24.47 -8.99
CA TRP A 310 15.47 25.73 -9.41
C TRP A 310 16.44 26.90 -9.23
N SER A 311 17.05 27.01 -8.05
CA SER A 311 17.98 28.09 -7.73
C SER A 311 19.20 28.12 -8.66
N LYS A 312 19.70 26.95 -9.07
CA LYS A 312 20.84 26.83 -10.00
C LYS A 312 20.50 27.08 -11.47
N VAL A 313 19.23 27.00 -11.85
CA VAL A 313 18.78 27.11 -13.25
C VAL A 313 18.09 28.45 -13.55
N VAL A 314 17.43 29.06 -12.56
CA VAL A 314 16.52 30.20 -12.75
C VAL A 314 16.80 31.40 -11.82
N ALA A 315 17.31 31.19 -10.59
CA ALA A 315 17.37 32.26 -9.60
C ALA A 315 18.68 33.08 -9.64
N VAL A 316 18.56 34.40 -9.51
CA VAL A 316 19.71 35.31 -9.41
C VAL A 316 20.17 35.42 -7.95
N ASN A 317 21.19 34.62 -7.62
CA ASN A 317 22.09 34.67 -6.47
C ASN A 317 21.58 35.26 -5.12
N MET A 318 21.10 34.36 -4.25
CA MET A 318 21.11 34.55 -2.79
C MET A 318 22.46 34.14 -2.20
N SER A 319 22.89 34.74 -1.09
CA SER A 319 24.10 34.32 -0.35
C SER A 319 24.00 32.87 0.13
N GLU A 320 25.05 32.09 -0.08
CA GLU A 320 25.10 30.63 0.14
C GLU A 320 24.72 30.23 1.58
N ASP A 321 25.30 30.88 2.60
CA ASP A 321 25.01 30.58 4.01
C ASP A 321 23.54 30.80 4.40
N ARG A 322 22.91 31.87 3.90
CA ARG A 322 21.50 32.16 4.19
C ARG A 322 20.58 31.14 3.52
N ARG A 323 20.92 30.73 2.29
CA ARG A 323 20.21 29.72 1.53
C ARG A 323 20.29 28.34 2.21
N MET A 324 21.47 27.95 2.69
CA MET A 324 21.64 26.67 3.39
C MET A 324 20.90 26.63 4.74
N LYS A 325 20.87 27.74 5.50
CA LYS A 325 20.05 27.84 6.72
C LYS A 325 18.55 27.66 6.44
N PHE A 326 18.04 28.32 5.40
CA PHE A 326 16.65 28.13 4.96
C PHE A 326 16.35 26.67 4.58
N TYR A 327 17.26 26.01 3.86
CA TYR A 327 17.12 24.60 3.51
C TYR A 327 17.10 23.66 4.71
N TYR A 328 17.91 23.91 5.75
CA TYR A 328 17.86 23.12 6.99
C TYR A 328 16.54 23.30 7.76
N VAL A 329 16.04 24.55 7.85
CA VAL A 329 14.73 24.84 8.48
C VAL A 329 13.59 24.18 7.72
N THR A 330 13.60 24.23 6.37
CA THR A 330 12.59 23.55 5.55
C THR A 330 12.72 22.02 5.60
N GLY A 331 13.94 21.48 5.55
CA GLY A 331 14.18 20.03 5.47
C GLY A 331 13.94 19.25 6.75
N TRP A 332 14.17 19.85 7.93
CA TRP A 332 13.93 19.21 9.24
C TRP A 332 12.87 19.91 10.10
N GLY A 333 12.81 21.25 10.07
CA GLY A 333 11.87 22.02 10.90
C GLY A 333 10.41 21.82 10.49
N LEU A 334 10.10 21.90 9.19
CA LEU A 334 8.74 21.68 8.68
C LEU A 334 8.18 20.28 9.04
N PRO A 335 8.91 19.15 8.85
CA PRO A 335 8.50 17.84 9.35
C PRO A 335 8.20 17.81 10.84
N VAL A 336 9.07 18.38 11.69
CA VAL A 336 8.88 18.39 13.15
C VAL A 336 7.64 19.17 13.54
N VAL A 337 7.35 20.29 12.88
CA VAL A 337 6.13 21.08 13.11
C VAL A 337 4.88 20.29 12.70
N ILE A 338 4.86 19.68 11.52
CA ILE A 338 3.71 18.91 11.02
C ILE A 338 3.41 17.72 11.96
N VAL A 339 4.43 16.91 12.29
CA VAL A 339 4.25 15.76 13.17
C VAL A 339 3.88 16.19 14.59
N GLY A 340 4.51 17.25 15.12
CA GLY A 340 4.22 17.79 16.45
C GLY A 340 2.78 18.29 16.59
N VAL A 341 2.26 19.02 15.60
CA VAL A 341 0.85 19.45 15.57
C VAL A 341 -0.08 18.23 15.47
N THR A 342 0.22 17.28 14.59
CA THR A 342 -0.61 16.07 14.40
C THR A 342 -0.71 15.22 15.67
N LEU A 343 0.40 15.06 16.40
CA LEU A 343 0.44 14.37 17.69
C LEU A 343 -0.35 15.13 18.76
N ALA A 344 -0.24 16.46 18.79
CA ALA A 344 -0.96 17.30 19.76
C ALA A 344 -2.48 17.30 19.53
N THR A 345 -2.95 17.26 18.29
CA THR A 345 -4.39 17.26 17.98
C THR A 345 -5.05 15.88 18.09
N SER A 346 -4.30 14.79 17.87
CA SER A 346 -4.91 13.50 17.51
C SER A 346 -4.26 12.27 18.18
N PHE A 347 -3.59 12.46 19.32
CA PHE A 347 -2.86 11.42 20.07
C PHE A 347 -3.57 10.06 20.15
N ASN A 348 -4.84 10.03 20.61
CA ASN A 348 -5.59 8.78 20.86
C ASN A 348 -6.05 8.02 19.61
N LYS A 349 -5.92 8.61 18.41
CA LYS A 349 -6.33 7.97 17.13
C LYS A 349 -5.19 7.89 16.10
N TYR A 350 -3.97 8.23 16.51
CA TYR A 350 -2.82 8.42 15.63
C TYR A 350 -2.36 7.15 14.91
N VAL A 351 -2.48 5.99 15.56
CA VAL A 351 -2.04 4.66 15.09
C VAL A 351 -3.25 3.85 14.62
N ALA A 352 -3.07 2.99 13.61
CA ALA A 352 -4.09 2.04 13.15
C ALA A 352 -4.13 0.76 14.00
N ASP A 353 -5.33 0.22 14.28
CA ASP A 353 -5.53 -0.87 15.26
C ASP A 353 -4.83 -2.21 14.93
N ASN A 354 -4.37 -2.39 13.69
CA ASN A 354 -3.75 -3.64 13.21
C ASN A 354 -2.33 -3.49 12.62
N HIS A 355 -1.79 -2.28 12.47
CA HIS A 355 -0.47 -2.04 11.87
C HIS A 355 0.17 -0.79 12.47
N CYS A 356 1.50 -0.77 12.63
CA CYS A 356 2.23 0.39 13.17
C CYS A 356 2.43 1.51 12.13
N TRP A 357 1.34 1.92 11.50
CA TRP A 357 1.24 3.05 10.56
C TRP A 357 0.15 4.04 11.01
N LEU A 358 0.18 5.23 10.41
CA LEU A 358 -0.79 6.30 10.63
C LEU A 358 -2.22 5.83 10.30
N ASN A 359 -3.23 6.25 11.08
CA ASN A 359 -4.60 5.79 10.87
C ASN A 359 -5.23 6.35 9.58
N VAL A 360 -5.28 5.50 8.54
CA VAL A 360 -5.82 5.80 7.19
C VAL A 360 -7.33 6.04 7.19
N GLN A 361 -8.07 5.52 8.18
CA GLN A 361 -9.55 5.63 8.25
C GLN A 361 -10.03 6.95 8.86
N THR A 362 -9.11 7.87 9.19
CA THR A 362 -9.40 9.14 9.85
C THR A 362 -8.76 10.31 9.11
N ASP A 363 -9.28 11.52 9.30
CA ASP A 363 -8.75 12.74 8.68
C ASP A 363 -7.27 13.05 9.00
N ILE A 364 -6.69 12.34 9.99
CA ILE A 364 -5.27 12.39 10.34
C ILE A 364 -4.37 12.07 9.13
N ILE A 365 -4.83 11.20 8.22
CA ILE A 365 -4.06 10.84 7.02
C ILE A 365 -3.74 12.04 6.11
N TRP A 366 -4.56 13.10 6.13
CA TRP A 366 -4.32 14.33 5.39
C TRP A 366 -3.12 15.13 5.90
N ALA A 367 -2.73 14.96 7.18
CA ALA A 367 -1.51 15.56 7.71
C ALA A 367 -0.24 14.99 7.05
N PHE A 368 -0.31 13.78 6.49
CA PHE A 368 0.74 13.18 5.67
C PHE A 368 0.51 13.44 4.18
N VAL A 369 -0.66 13.06 3.65
CA VAL A 369 -0.96 13.09 2.21
C VAL A 369 -1.00 14.51 1.64
N GLY A 370 -1.54 15.49 2.37
CA GLY A 370 -1.62 16.88 1.93
C GLY A 370 -0.24 17.50 1.64
N PRO A 371 0.68 17.49 2.62
CA PRO A 371 2.07 17.91 2.41
C PRO A 371 2.80 17.14 1.30
N VAL A 372 2.58 15.84 1.17
CA VAL A 372 3.17 15.03 0.07
C VAL A 372 2.67 15.50 -1.30
N LEU A 373 1.36 15.71 -1.47
CA LEU A 373 0.78 16.23 -2.71
C LEU A 373 1.32 17.63 -3.06
N PHE A 374 1.51 18.50 -2.06
CA PHE A 374 2.15 19.81 -2.25
C PHE A 374 3.59 19.67 -2.76
N VAL A 375 4.41 18.83 -2.13
CA VAL A 375 5.79 18.56 -2.57
C VAL A 375 5.82 18.01 -4.00
N LEU A 376 5.00 17.02 -4.32
CA LEU A 376 4.89 16.43 -5.66
C LEU A 376 4.51 17.48 -6.72
N THR A 377 3.58 18.38 -6.39
CA THR A 377 3.15 19.46 -7.28
C THR A 377 4.29 20.45 -7.57
N VAL A 378 4.98 20.92 -6.52
CA VAL A 378 6.11 21.86 -6.67
C VAL A 378 7.27 21.20 -7.42
N ASN A 379 7.63 19.97 -7.09
CA ASN A 379 8.70 19.24 -7.76
C ASN A 379 8.38 18.93 -9.23
N THR A 380 7.11 18.67 -9.57
CA THR A 380 6.67 18.52 -10.97
C THR A 380 6.84 19.82 -11.74
N PHE A 381 6.46 20.97 -11.17
CA PHE A 381 6.67 22.29 -11.77
C PHE A 381 8.16 22.62 -11.97
N VAL A 382 9.00 22.34 -10.96
CA VAL A 382 10.46 22.48 -11.05
C VAL A 382 11.01 21.59 -12.17
N LEU A 383 10.64 20.32 -12.22
CA LEU A 383 11.10 19.38 -13.24
C LEU A 383 10.73 19.87 -14.64
N PHE A 384 9.47 20.27 -14.86
CA PHE A 384 9.01 20.83 -16.12
C PHE A 384 9.86 22.04 -16.56
N ARG A 385 10.15 22.97 -15.65
CA ARG A 385 10.95 24.17 -15.94
C ARG A 385 12.42 23.84 -16.19
N VAL A 386 13.02 22.91 -15.45
CA VAL A 386 14.38 22.42 -15.69
C VAL A 386 14.49 21.71 -17.05
N VAL A 387 13.50 20.89 -17.42
CA VAL A 387 13.43 20.25 -18.74
C VAL A 387 13.33 21.30 -19.84
N MET A 388 12.39 22.25 -19.74
CA MET A 388 12.22 23.33 -20.74
C MET A 388 13.48 24.17 -20.92
N VAL A 389 14.17 24.54 -19.84
CA VAL A 389 15.45 25.27 -19.94
C VAL A 389 16.54 24.38 -20.57
N THR A 390 16.64 23.12 -20.17
CA THR A 390 17.64 22.16 -20.72
C THR A 390 17.45 21.93 -22.22
N VAL A 391 16.21 21.69 -22.65
CA VAL A 391 15.83 21.53 -24.06
C VAL A 391 16.09 22.81 -24.85
N SER A 392 15.74 23.98 -24.30
CA SER A 392 16.01 25.27 -24.96
C SER A 392 17.52 25.53 -25.14
N SER A 393 18.34 25.19 -24.14
CA SER A 393 19.80 25.29 -24.19
C SER A 393 20.40 24.29 -25.18
N ALA A 394 19.93 23.04 -25.19
CA ALA A 394 20.34 22.03 -26.17
C ALA A 394 19.99 22.46 -27.61
N ARG A 395 18.80 23.05 -27.82
CA ARG A 395 18.37 23.62 -29.12
C ARG A 395 19.22 24.81 -29.56
N ARG A 396 19.69 25.65 -28.64
CA ARG A 396 20.66 26.73 -28.97
C ARG A 396 22.01 26.15 -29.37
N ARG A 397 22.55 25.16 -28.63
CA ARG A 397 23.84 24.52 -28.95
C ARG A 397 23.82 23.75 -30.26
N SER A 398 22.75 23.00 -30.58
CA SER A 398 22.67 22.26 -31.84
C SER A 398 22.60 23.18 -33.06
N LYS A 399 21.89 24.32 -32.96
CA LYS A 399 21.91 25.37 -33.99
C LYS A 399 23.29 25.99 -34.22
N MET A 400 24.14 26.06 -33.20
CA MET A 400 25.51 26.59 -33.32
C MET A 400 26.51 25.57 -33.87
N LEU A 401 26.34 24.27 -33.58
CA LEU A 401 27.34 23.25 -33.89
C LEU A 401 27.11 22.52 -35.23
N THR A 402 25.86 22.42 -35.71
CA THR A 402 25.55 21.70 -36.97
C THR A 402 24.36 22.35 -37.71
N PRO A 403 24.61 23.23 -38.69
CA PRO A 403 23.54 23.86 -39.47
C PRO A 403 22.75 22.91 -40.39
N SER A 404 23.30 21.73 -40.72
CA SER A 404 22.86 20.87 -41.84
C SER A 404 22.58 19.40 -41.45
N SER A 405 22.31 19.10 -40.19
CA SER A 405 21.96 17.73 -39.74
C SER A 405 20.55 17.32 -40.17
N SER A 406 20.35 16.08 -40.61
CA SER A 406 19.02 15.56 -41.00
C SER A 406 17.97 15.64 -39.88
N LEU A 407 16.71 15.85 -40.29
CA LEU A 407 15.57 16.09 -39.38
C LEU A 407 15.41 14.96 -38.34
N GLU A 408 15.56 13.70 -38.75
CA GLU A 408 15.48 12.55 -37.84
C GLU A 408 16.56 12.55 -36.75
N LYS A 409 17.81 12.86 -37.10
CA LYS A 409 18.90 12.99 -36.11
C LYS A 409 18.62 14.15 -35.16
N GLN A 410 18.04 15.24 -35.67
CA GLN A 410 17.65 16.39 -34.85
C GLN A 410 16.50 16.06 -33.89
N ILE A 411 15.49 15.29 -34.32
CA ILE A 411 14.39 14.78 -33.49
C ILE A 411 14.93 13.81 -32.42
N GLY A 412 15.77 12.85 -32.80
CA GLY A 412 16.38 11.90 -31.85
C GLY A 412 17.21 12.60 -30.77
N ILE A 413 18.00 13.61 -31.14
CA ILE A 413 18.75 14.44 -30.18
C ILE A 413 17.81 15.23 -29.26
N GLN A 414 16.69 15.76 -29.77
CA GLN A 414 15.70 16.48 -28.94
C GLN A 414 14.95 15.55 -27.97
N ILE A 415 14.52 14.38 -28.42
CA ILE A 415 13.88 13.36 -27.57
C ILE A 415 14.86 12.94 -26.47
N TRP A 416 16.11 12.62 -26.81
CA TRP A 416 17.11 12.22 -25.81
C TRP A 416 17.46 13.36 -24.83
N ALA A 417 17.56 14.59 -25.31
CA ALA A 417 17.79 15.78 -24.47
C ALA A 417 16.61 16.10 -23.53
N THR A 418 15.40 15.64 -23.86
CA THR A 418 14.20 15.79 -23.03
C THR A 418 14.03 14.63 -22.06
N ALA A 419 14.19 13.40 -22.55
CA ALA A 419 13.99 12.17 -21.78
C ALA A 419 15.09 11.96 -20.72
N LYS A 420 16.35 12.30 -21.01
CA LYS A 420 17.47 12.08 -20.07
C LYS A 420 17.33 12.87 -18.76
N PRO A 421 17.03 14.19 -18.75
CA PRO A 421 16.75 14.91 -17.52
C PRO A 421 15.55 14.36 -16.74
N ILE A 422 14.47 13.95 -17.43
CA ILE A 422 13.29 13.36 -16.78
C ILE A 422 13.65 12.04 -16.11
N LEU A 423 14.25 11.10 -16.85
CA LEU A 423 14.67 9.80 -16.34
C LEU A 423 15.65 9.91 -15.16
N VAL A 424 16.49 10.96 -15.13
CA VAL A 424 17.44 11.18 -14.05
C VAL A 424 16.83 11.86 -12.82
N LEU A 425 15.99 12.88 -13.02
CA LEU A 425 15.50 13.71 -11.92
C LEU A 425 14.19 13.20 -11.31
N LEU A 426 13.39 12.41 -12.03
CA LEU A 426 12.08 11.93 -11.56
C LEU A 426 12.17 11.07 -10.27
N PRO A 427 13.07 10.06 -10.15
CA PRO A 427 13.20 9.28 -8.92
C PRO A 427 13.84 10.08 -7.77
N ILE A 428 14.72 11.03 -8.12
CA ILE A 428 15.42 11.92 -7.18
C ILE A 428 14.46 12.90 -6.52
N LEU A 429 13.54 13.49 -7.30
CA LEU A 429 12.53 14.44 -6.83
C LEU A 429 11.33 13.78 -6.15
N GLY A 430 11.34 12.45 -5.98
CA GLY A 430 10.26 11.69 -5.33
C GLY A 430 8.99 11.53 -6.15
N LEU A 431 8.99 11.88 -7.44
CA LEU A 431 7.77 11.86 -8.26
C LEU A 431 7.20 10.46 -8.51
N THR A 432 7.99 9.41 -8.26
CA THR A 432 7.53 8.01 -8.17
C THR A 432 6.44 7.79 -7.12
N TRP A 433 6.38 8.63 -6.08
CA TRP A 433 5.39 8.53 -5.00
C TRP A 433 3.97 8.90 -5.41
N VAL A 434 3.76 9.46 -6.62
CA VAL A 434 2.42 9.55 -7.22
C VAL A 434 1.76 8.17 -7.29
N CYS A 435 2.51 7.12 -7.62
CA CYS A 435 1.99 5.75 -7.61
C CYS A 435 1.54 5.30 -6.21
N GLY A 436 2.19 5.79 -5.15
CA GLY A 436 1.82 5.55 -3.75
C GLY A 436 0.46 6.14 -3.39
N VAL A 437 0.13 7.33 -3.90
CA VAL A 437 -1.20 7.95 -3.74
C VAL A 437 -2.27 7.16 -4.50
N LEU A 438 -1.93 6.60 -5.67
CA LEU A 438 -2.85 5.82 -6.51
C LEU A 438 -3.10 4.39 -5.98
N VAL A 439 -2.44 3.94 -4.90
CA VAL A 439 -2.64 2.60 -4.30
C VAL A 439 -4.09 2.34 -3.91
N HIS A 440 -4.84 3.38 -3.52
CA HIS A 440 -6.27 3.27 -3.19
C HIS A 440 -7.16 2.96 -4.41
N LEU A 441 -6.67 3.14 -5.64
CA LEU A 441 -7.44 2.90 -6.86
C LEU A 441 -7.29 1.48 -7.42
N SER A 442 -6.15 0.81 -7.17
CA SER A 442 -5.90 -0.56 -7.65
C SER A 442 -4.70 -1.21 -6.99
N ILE A 443 -4.78 -2.52 -6.76
CA ILE A 443 -3.67 -3.38 -6.32
C ILE A 443 -2.46 -3.36 -7.28
N VAL A 444 -2.68 -3.05 -8.57
CA VAL A 444 -1.59 -2.90 -9.55
C VAL A 444 -0.69 -1.71 -9.18
N TRP A 445 -1.27 -0.61 -8.69
CA TRP A 445 -0.50 0.55 -8.24
C TRP A 445 0.34 0.24 -6.99
N ALA A 446 -0.12 -0.65 -6.12
CA ALA A 446 0.67 -1.13 -4.97
C ALA A 446 1.94 -1.88 -5.42
N HIS A 447 1.80 -2.82 -6.36
CA HIS A 447 2.95 -3.54 -6.92
C HIS A 447 3.94 -2.59 -7.63
N VAL A 448 3.42 -1.69 -8.47
CA VAL A 448 4.24 -0.68 -9.16
C VAL A 448 4.95 0.22 -8.15
N PHE A 449 4.26 0.67 -7.10
CA PHE A 449 4.85 1.51 -6.06
C PHE A 449 5.95 0.79 -5.28
N ILE A 450 5.75 -0.47 -4.85
CA ILE A 450 6.77 -1.26 -4.14
C ILE A 450 8.02 -1.45 -5.02
N VAL A 451 7.84 -1.79 -6.30
CA VAL A 451 8.95 -1.92 -7.25
C VAL A 451 9.69 -0.59 -7.42
N LEU A 452 8.98 0.51 -7.68
CA LEU A 452 9.59 1.85 -7.85
C LEU A 452 10.33 2.30 -6.59
N ASN A 453 9.78 2.06 -5.39
CA ASN A 453 10.41 2.40 -4.11
C ASN A 453 11.67 1.55 -3.88
N SER A 454 11.62 0.24 -4.13
CA SER A 454 12.80 -0.65 -4.02
C SER A 454 13.95 -0.25 -4.96
N LEU A 455 13.61 0.25 -6.16
CA LEU A 455 14.57 0.76 -7.12
C LEU A 455 15.07 2.16 -6.76
N GLN A 456 14.37 2.94 -5.94
CA GLN A 456 14.72 4.33 -5.62
C GLN A 456 16.06 4.43 -4.87
N GLY A 457 16.30 3.61 -3.84
CA GLY A 457 17.58 3.60 -3.12
C GLY A 457 18.75 3.08 -3.97
N LEU A 458 18.51 2.05 -4.78
CA LEU A 458 19.50 1.54 -5.75
C LEU A 458 19.84 2.60 -6.82
N TYR A 459 18.83 3.34 -7.29
CA TYR A 459 18.98 4.44 -8.24
C TYR A 459 19.84 5.57 -7.65
N ILE A 460 19.55 5.95 -6.40
CA ILE A 460 20.33 6.94 -5.65
C ILE A 460 21.80 6.50 -5.53
N PHE A 461 22.08 5.24 -5.17
CA PHE A 461 23.44 4.70 -5.13
C PHE A 461 24.15 4.79 -6.49
N LEU A 462 23.50 4.37 -7.57
CA LEU A 462 24.06 4.44 -8.92
C LEU A 462 24.42 5.89 -9.31
N VAL A 463 23.50 6.84 -9.17
CA VAL A 463 23.72 8.23 -9.60
C VAL A 463 24.69 8.97 -8.68
N TYR A 464 24.53 8.85 -7.36
CA TYR A 464 25.27 9.67 -6.39
C TYR A 464 26.61 9.07 -5.96
N ALA A 465 26.79 7.75 -5.93
CA ALA A 465 28.08 7.12 -5.60
C ALA A 465 28.88 6.71 -6.85
N ILE A 466 28.26 6.00 -7.80
CA ILE A 466 28.98 5.40 -8.94
C ILE A 466 29.20 6.41 -10.07
N TYR A 467 28.14 7.06 -10.56
CA TYR A 467 28.24 7.98 -11.72
C TYR A 467 28.70 9.40 -11.35
N ASN A 468 28.70 9.76 -10.07
CA ASN A 468 29.12 11.08 -9.61
C ASN A 468 30.64 11.29 -9.82
N SER A 469 30.99 12.24 -10.70
CA SER A 469 32.38 12.57 -11.01
C SER A 469 33.15 13.10 -9.81
N GLU A 470 32.52 13.81 -8.87
CA GLU A 470 33.17 14.31 -7.65
C GLU A 470 33.64 13.15 -6.76
N VAL A 471 32.80 12.13 -6.61
CA VAL A 471 33.09 10.90 -5.83
C VAL A 471 34.17 10.08 -6.53
N ARG A 472 34.05 9.84 -7.84
CA ARG A 472 35.08 9.14 -8.63
C ARG A 472 36.45 9.84 -8.53
N ASN A 473 36.48 11.17 -8.64
CA ASN A 473 37.70 11.97 -8.52
C ASN A 473 38.28 11.98 -7.09
N ALA A 474 37.43 11.90 -6.06
CA ALA A 474 37.89 11.76 -4.67
C ALA A 474 38.43 10.35 -4.38
N ILE A 475 37.76 9.29 -4.85
CA ILE A 475 38.25 7.89 -4.79
C ILE A 475 39.59 7.77 -5.52
N GLN A 476 39.74 8.37 -6.70
CA GLN A 476 41.01 8.36 -7.44
C GLN A 476 42.11 9.05 -6.64
N ARG A 477 41.85 10.23 -6.06
CA ARG A 477 42.81 10.91 -5.16
C ARG A 477 43.19 10.06 -3.95
N MET A 478 42.26 9.28 -3.37
CA MET A 478 42.59 8.35 -2.28
C MET A 478 43.43 7.16 -2.76
N LYS A 479 43.16 6.60 -3.95
CA LYS A 479 43.97 5.53 -4.54
C LYS A 479 45.40 5.98 -4.82
N GLU A 480 45.58 7.17 -5.40
CA GLU A 480 46.92 7.73 -5.64
C GLU A 480 47.65 8.06 -4.33
N LYS A 481 46.97 8.59 -3.30
CA LYS A 481 47.55 8.75 -1.96
C LYS A 481 48.00 7.42 -1.34
N LYS A 482 47.19 6.36 -1.44
CA LYS A 482 47.54 5.02 -0.95
C LYS A 482 48.73 4.42 -1.70
N LYS A 483 48.80 4.59 -3.03
CA LYS A 483 49.97 4.20 -3.82
C LYS A 483 51.22 4.96 -3.37
N ALA A 484 51.15 6.29 -3.22
CA ALA A 484 52.28 7.10 -2.77
C ALA A 484 52.82 6.64 -1.41
N LEU A 485 51.95 6.43 -0.43
CA LEU A 485 52.30 5.86 0.88
C LEU A 485 52.93 4.46 0.78
N SER A 486 52.43 3.61 -0.13
CA SER A 486 53.02 2.29 -0.41
C SER A 486 54.43 2.39 -0.98
N PHE A 487 54.70 3.35 -1.86
CA PHE A 487 56.05 3.59 -2.40
C PHE A 487 57.01 4.13 -1.32
N THR A 488 56.54 5.00 -0.43
CA THR A 488 57.36 5.50 0.69
C THR A 488 57.75 4.38 1.67
N ASN A 489 56.84 3.45 2.00
CA ASN A 489 57.17 2.30 2.85
C ASN A 489 58.16 1.32 2.19
N CYS A 490 58.21 1.24 0.85
CA CYS A 490 59.21 0.44 0.13
C CYS A 490 60.57 1.15 -0.06
N SER A 491 60.73 2.40 0.40
CA SER A 491 61.94 3.21 0.21
C SER A 491 62.60 3.65 1.53
N HIS A 492 62.43 2.88 2.60
CA HIS A 492 63.37 2.91 3.73
C HIS A 492 64.78 2.55 3.21
N PRO A 493 65.78 3.43 3.33
CA PRO A 493 67.12 3.14 2.86
C PRO A 493 67.77 2.09 3.78
N ILE A 494 68.14 0.95 3.19
CA ILE A 494 69.13 0.06 3.81
C ILE A 494 70.44 0.84 3.86
N ASN A 495 70.97 1.07 5.07
CA ASN A 495 72.28 1.67 5.26
C ASN A 495 73.37 0.78 4.63
N TYR A 496 73.80 1.12 3.43
CA TYR A 496 75.02 0.58 2.86
C TYR A 496 76.23 1.22 3.55
N LEU A 497 77.22 0.39 3.88
CA LEU A 497 78.45 0.79 4.57
C LEU A 497 79.14 1.95 3.83
N SER A 498 79.45 3.01 4.57
CA SER A 498 80.39 4.03 4.13
C SER A 498 81.82 3.49 4.15
N SER A 499 82.45 3.40 2.98
CA SER A 499 83.88 3.12 2.80
C SER A 499 84.74 4.29 3.34
N PRO A 500 85.95 4.04 3.88
CA PRO A 500 86.60 5.00 4.78
C PRO A 500 87.28 6.17 4.06
N ARG A 501 87.25 7.34 4.69
CA ARG A 501 88.04 8.51 4.28
C ARG A 501 89.21 8.71 5.25
N ASN A 502 90.43 8.44 4.78
CA ASN A 502 91.65 8.83 5.48
C ASN A 502 91.76 10.36 5.52
N THR A 503 91.72 10.94 6.72
CA THR A 503 92.31 12.25 7.01
C THR A 503 92.82 12.28 8.45
N THR A 504 94.10 12.58 8.60
CA THR A 504 94.81 12.72 9.87
C THR A 504 94.42 13.99 10.62
N SER A 505 94.05 13.88 11.89
CA SER A 505 94.28 14.95 12.86
C SER A 505 94.43 14.39 14.28
N TRP A 506 95.51 14.84 14.93
CA TRP A 506 95.88 14.65 16.32
C TRP A 506 94.72 14.81 17.31
N GLU A 507 94.58 13.88 18.25
CA GLU A 507 94.38 14.27 19.65
C GLU A 507 94.86 13.18 20.63
N THR A 508 95.08 13.59 21.87
CA THR A 508 95.99 12.92 22.81
C THR A 508 95.22 12.29 23.97
N GLY A 509 95.52 11.04 24.34
CA GLY A 509 95.33 10.60 25.74
C GLY A 509 94.75 9.21 26.01
N LYS A 510 95.60 8.38 26.65
CA LYS A 510 95.30 7.39 27.70
C LYS A 510 94.56 6.07 27.38
N LEU A 511 95.41 5.03 27.31
CA LEU A 511 95.41 3.83 28.18
C LEU A 511 94.19 2.87 28.21
N SER A 512 94.30 1.79 27.42
CA SER A 512 94.47 0.39 27.88
C SER A 512 93.38 -0.29 28.77
N PRO A 513 93.46 -1.61 29.09
CA PRO A 513 92.78 -2.61 28.24
C PRO A 513 92.07 -3.76 28.99
N SER A 514 91.20 -4.52 28.30
CA SER A 514 91.13 -5.99 28.44
C SER A 514 90.16 -6.63 27.43
N ALA A 515 90.60 -7.72 26.82
CA ALA A 515 89.79 -8.70 26.07
C ALA A 515 89.81 -10.03 26.88
N PRO A 516 89.52 -11.23 26.34
CA PRO A 516 88.83 -11.61 25.10
C PRO A 516 87.77 -12.72 25.30
N GLU A 517 87.36 -13.39 24.21
CA GLU A 517 86.92 -14.81 24.15
C GLU A 517 85.55 -15.20 24.78
N SER A 518 84.84 -16.24 24.32
CA SER A 518 85.06 -17.18 23.20
C SER A 518 83.73 -17.74 22.67
N ALA A 519 83.73 -18.29 21.46
CA ALA A 519 82.59 -19.01 20.87
C ALA A 519 82.51 -20.48 21.35
N VAL A 520 81.44 -21.22 20.99
CA VAL A 520 81.47 -22.51 20.24
C VAL A 520 80.16 -23.34 20.33
N SER A 521 79.86 -24.04 19.23
CA SER A 521 79.05 -25.27 19.04
C SER A 521 77.51 -25.33 19.16
N SER A 522 76.90 -25.68 18.02
CA SER A 522 75.70 -26.52 17.76
C SER A 522 75.93 -28.01 18.18
N PRO A 523 75.25 -29.11 17.69
CA PRO A 523 74.12 -29.28 16.74
C PRO A 523 73.09 -30.40 17.14
N VAL A 524 72.48 -31.09 16.13
CA VAL A 524 71.64 -32.32 16.11
C VAL A 524 70.12 -32.09 16.28
N GLN A 525 69.20 -32.27 15.32
CA GLN A 525 68.99 -33.10 14.09
C GLN A 525 68.11 -34.37 14.30
N LYS A 526 66.96 -34.43 13.61
CA LYS A 526 66.37 -35.63 12.96
C LYS A 526 65.12 -35.30 12.13
N ASP A 527 65.07 -35.77 10.88
CA ASP A 527 63.98 -35.60 9.90
C ASP A 527 63.12 -36.91 9.74
N PRO A 528 62.37 -37.18 8.63
CA PRO A 528 60.89 -37.20 8.67
C PRO A 528 60.25 -38.51 8.14
N PRO A 529 58.92 -38.57 7.97
CA PRO A 529 58.36 -38.68 6.60
C PRO A 529 56.94 -38.04 6.36
N LEU A 530 56.32 -37.98 5.16
CA LEU A 530 56.77 -37.79 3.75
C LEU A 530 55.56 -37.82 2.74
N LYS A 531 55.49 -36.91 1.74
CA LYS A 531 54.71 -36.95 0.44
C LYS A 531 53.18 -36.71 0.46
N ASN A 532 52.49 -36.21 -0.60
CA ASN A 532 52.81 -36.08 -2.04
C ASN A 532 51.98 -34.93 -2.75
N ILE A 533 52.58 -34.05 -3.59
CA ILE A 533 52.52 -33.99 -5.11
C ILE A 533 51.27 -33.29 -5.72
N THR A 534 51.28 -32.38 -6.73
CA THR A 534 52.30 -31.88 -7.72
C THR A 534 51.99 -30.48 -8.33
N ASN A 535 53.03 -29.80 -8.85
CA ASN A 535 53.20 -29.07 -10.16
C ASN A 535 51.99 -28.47 -10.93
N LYS A 536 52.14 -27.41 -11.75
CA LYS A 536 53.20 -27.15 -12.77
C LYS A 536 53.20 -25.67 -13.23
N GLY A 537 54.29 -25.15 -13.81
CA GLY A 537 54.42 -23.74 -14.21
C GLY A 537 54.61 -23.47 -15.72
N ASN A 538 54.68 -22.17 -16.05
CA ASN A 538 55.22 -21.49 -17.24
C ASN A 538 54.89 -22.01 -18.67
N PHE A 539 54.32 -21.12 -19.50
CA PHE A 539 54.90 -20.63 -20.78
C PHE A 539 54.08 -19.42 -21.26
N GLY A 540 54.66 -18.52 -22.07
CA GLY A 540 53.98 -17.29 -22.52
C GLY A 540 54.16 -16.99 -24.01
N ALA A 541 53.40 -16.01 -24.53
CA ALA A 541 53.60 -15.41 -25.85
C ALA A 541 52.97 -14.00 -25.96
N LYS A 542 53.67 -13.09 -26.66
CA LYS A 542 53.10 -11.88 -27.32
C LYS A 542 52.44 -12.34 -28.66
N ILE A 543 51.74 -11.60 -29.53
CA ILE A 543 51.84 -10.21 -30.04
C ILE A 543 50.42 -9.73 -30.56
N PRO A 544 50.17 -8.71 -31.45
CA PRO A 544 49.46 -7.46 -31.06
C PRO A 544 48.29 -6.99 -31.98
N MET A 545 48.07 -5.65 -31.98
CA MET A 545 47.18 -4.78 -32.78
C MET A 545 45.77 -4.58 -32.17
N GLY A 546 45.19 -3.38 -32.07
CA GLY A 546 45.64 -2.04 -32.48
C GLY A 546 44.48 -1.24 -33.08
N ILE A 547 44.26 0.01 -32.63
CA ILE A 547 44.05 1.22 -33.47
C ILE A 547 43.67 2.44 -32.58
N SER A 548 44.52 3.46 -32.68
CA SER A 548 44.31 4.92 -32.59
C SER A 548 43.25 5.56 -31.69
N SER A 549 43.75 6.42 -30.78
CA SER A 549 43.18 7.75 -30.53
C SER A 549 44.34 8.76 -30.57
N MET A 550 44.22 9.79 -31.43
CA MET A 550 45.24 10.82 -31.62
C MET A 550 44.60 12.21 -31.47
N MET A 551 45.45 13.21 -31.19
CA MET A 551 45.15 14.66 -31.16
C MET A 551 44.36 15.20 -29.95
N SER A 552 45.12 15.50 -28.89
CA SER A 552 45.13 16.87 -28.34
C SER A 552 46.08 17.72 -29.20
N PRO A 553 45.78 19.01 -29.43
CA PRO A 553 46.47 20.12 -28.71
C PRO A 553 45.48 21.26 -28.38
N GLU A 554 45.79 22.38 -27.72
CA GLU A 554 46.93 22.88 -26.94
C GLU A 554 46.38 23.97 -25.97
N ARG A 555 47.16 24.39 -24.97
CA ARG A 555 46.94 25.68 -24.28
C ARG A 555 48.02 26.66 -24.70
N PRO A 556 47.66 27.94 -24.89
CA PRO A 556 48.50 29.02 -24.39
C PRO A 556 47.77 29.82 -23.30
N ALA A 557 48.54 30.41 -22.39
CA ALA A 557 48.08 31.47 -21.51
C ALA A 557 48.26 32.84 -22.21
N VAL A 558 47.52 33.86 -21.79
CA VAL A 558 47.99 35.24 -21.49
C VAL A 558 46.80 36.20 -21.26
N GLU A 559 46.90 36.93 -20.15
CA GLU A 559 46.37 38.24 -19.77
C GLU A 559 44.93 38.75 -19.98
N LEU A 560 44.59 39.64 -19.03
CA LEU A 560 43.41 40.45 -18.87
C LEU A 560 43.23 41.49 -19.98
N THR A 561 41.97 41.82 -20.30
CA THR A 561 41.55 43.23 -20.52
C THR A 561 40.04 43.36 -20.24
N ALA A 562 39.64 44.53 -19.76
CA ALA A 562 38.26 44.80 -19.33
C ALA A 562 37.51 45.72 -20.31
N PHE A 563 36.23 45.43 -20.56
CA PHE A 563 35.21 46.37 -21.04
C PHE A 563 33.87 45.91 -20.44
N LYS A 564 33.36 46.55 -19.37
CA LYS A 564 32.68 47.86 -19.27
C LYS A 564 31.19 47.79 -19.67
N SER A 565 30.36 48.31 -18.76
CA SER A 565 28.90 48.38 -18.84
C SER A 565 28.41 49.42 -19.87
N SER A 566 27.33 49.03 -20.56
CA SER A 566 26.27 49.87 -21.08
C SER A 566 25.04 48.96 -21.26
N GLY A 567 23.82 49.28 -20.84
CA GLY A 567 23.31 50.58 -20.43
C GLY A 567 22.12 50.98 -21.29
N PHE A 568 21.01 50.25 -21.15
CA PHE A 568 19.62 50.67 -21.36
C PHE A 568 18.70 49.62 -20.71
#